data_AF-A0A358PDB4-F1
#
_entry.id   AF-A0A358PDB4-F1
#
_cell.length_a   1.000
_cell.length_b   1.000
_cell.length_c   1.000
_cell.angle_alpha   90.00
_cell.angle_beta   90.00
_cell.angle_gamma   90.00
#
_symmetry.space_group_name_H-M   'P 1'
#
loop_
_entity.id
_entity.type
_entity.pdbx_description
1 polymer ?
#
loop_
_entity_poly.entity_id
_entity_poly.type
_entity_poly.pdbx_seq_one_letter_code
_entity_poly.pdbx_strand_id
1 'polypeptide(L)'
;RGLVKAVPEMKLEKPVAACASLDGDNAFGFLVGRKAMQEAINMADSCGVGVVAARNSNHFGMAATYLLQAVRAGYFAFVFTNASKAMPPWGGREGLLGTSPFGAAAPAGKLPPFVLDMSPAVAARGKIRLAEKRGEPIPEGYALDENGQVTTDATAALRGVVLPMGGYKGSGLSMLMEILAG
;
A
#
# COMPACT_ATOMS: atom_id res chain seq x y z
N ARG A 1 -7.44 -0.23 24.42
CA ARG A 1 -8.38 -1.03 23.60
C ARG A 1 -7.76 -2.32 23.04
N GLY A 2 -6.44 -2.58 23.19
CA GLY A 2 -5.85 -3.87 22.81
C GLY A 2 -5.85 -4.18 21.30
N LEU A 3 -6.06 -3.17 20.45
CA LEU A 3 -6.19 -3.34 19.00
C LEU A 3 -4.87 -3.69 18.32
N VAL A 4 -3.74 -3.33 18.94
CA VAL A 4 -2.37 -3.64 18.49
C VAL A 4 -1.59 -4.20 19.69
N LYS A 5 -0.82 -5.26 19.48
CA LYS A 5 0.01 -5.88 20.52
C LYS A 5 1.28 -5.06 20.74
N ALA A 6 1.49 -4.59 21.97
CA ALA A 6 2.63 -3.73 22.33
C ALA A 6 3.97 -4.49 22.37
N VAL A 7 3.95 -5.76 22.78
CA VAL A 7 5.11 -6.65 22.83
C VAL A 7 4.80 -7.89 21.98
N PRO A 8 5.08 -7.83 20.67
CA PRO A 8 4.77 -8.93 19.76
C PRO A 8 5.87 -9.99 19.72
N GLU A 9 5.47 -11.24 19.57
CA GLU A 9 6.33 -12.39 19.30
C GLU A 9 6.22 -12.77 17.82
N MET A 10 6.97 -12.05 16.98
CA MET A 10 6.93 -12.28 15.53
C MET A 10 7.56 -13.62 15.17
N LYS A 11 6.87 -14.42 14.35
CA LYS A 11 7.32 -15.75 13.93
C LYS A 11 7.63 -15.76 12.44
N LEU A 12 8.83 -16.25 12.10
CA LEU A 12 9.30 -16.34 10.73
C LEU A 12 9.38 -17.81 10.30
N GLU A 13 8.71 -18.12 9.21
CA GLU A 13 8.69 -19.44 8.59
C GLU A 13 9.44 -19.34 7.24
N LYS A 14 10.49 -20.13 7.04
CA LYS A 14 11.29 -20.15 5.80
C LYS A 14 11.09 -21.48 5.07
N PRO A 15 10.01 -21.64 4.27
CA PRO A 15 9.76 -22.89 3.56
C PRO A 15 10.81 -23.21 2.49
N VAL A 16 11.44 -22.19 1.91
CA VAL A 16 12.52 -22.32 0.92
C VAL A 16 13.54 -21.18 1.09
N ALA A 17 14.73 -21.31 0.49
CA ALA A 17 15.86 -20.41 0.73
C ALA A 17 15.59 -18.93 0.39
N ALA A 18 14.78 -18.66 -0.64
CA ALA A 18 14.48 -17.32 -1.14
C ALA A 18 13.11 -16.76 -0.71
N CYS A 19 12.31 -17.54 0.04
CA CYS A 19 10.95 -17.12 0.43
C CYS A 19 10.71 -17.36 1.91
N ALA A 20 10.04 -16.41 2.56
CA ALA A 20 9.60 -16.55 3.94
C ALA A 20 8.19 -16.01 4.16
N SER A 21 7.56 -16.47 5.24
CA SER A 21 6.33 -15.90 5.78
C SER A 21 6.58 -15.38 7.19
N LEU A 22 6.19 -14.14 7.45
CA LEU A 22 6.34 -13.47 8.75
C LEU A 22 4.95 -13.24 9.36
N ASP A 23 4.68 -13.90 10.48
CA ASP A 23 3.55 -13.58 11.35
C ASP A 23 3.93 -12.42 12.27
N GLY A 24 3.18 -11.32 12.17
CA GLY A 24 3.40 -10.10 12.92
C GLY A 24 2.86 -10.11 14.34
N ASP A 25 2.08 -11.13 14.75
CA ASP A 25 1.47 -11.22 16.09
C ASP A 25 0.71 -9.94 16.49
N ASN A 26 -0.09 -9.44 15.55
CA ASN A 26 -0.87 -8.21 15.64
C ASN A 26 -0.05 -6.97 16.04
N ALA A 27 1.23 -6.91 15.65
CA ALA A 27 2.10 -5.78 15.89
C ALA A 27 1.78 -4.55 15.00
N PHE A 28 2.41 -3.42 15.34
CA PHE A 28 2.49 -2.28 14.44
C PHE A 28 3.20 -2.66 13.13
N GLY A 29 2.62 -2.27 12.00
CA GLY A 29 3.16 -2.58 10.67
C GLY A 29 4.58 -2.04 10.45
N PHE A 30 4.95 -0.94 11.11
CA PHE A 30 6.33 -0.42 11.11
C PHE A 30 7.36 -1.44 11.54
N LEU A 31 7.06 -2.22 12.59
CA LEU A 31 7.95 -3.25 13.12
C LEU A 31 7.98 -4.46 12.18
N VAL A 32 6.81 -4.91 11.73
CA VAL A 32 6.67 -6.09 10.87
C VAL A 32 7.31 -5.85 9.51
N GLY A 33 7.00 -4.73 8.84
CA GLY A 33 7.54 -4.39 7.53
C GLY A 33 9.06 -4.21 7.54
N ARG A 34 9.62 -3.61 8.61
CA ARG A 34 11.09 -3.45 8.74
C ARG A 34 11.77 -4.81 8.89
N LYS A 35 11.18 -5.71 9.69
CA LYS A 35 11.69 -7.08 9.87
C LYS A 35 11.55 -7.88 8.59
N ALA A 36 10.40 -7.82 7.92
CA ALA A 36 10.17 -8.51 6.64
C ALA A 36 11.17 -8.07 5.57
N MET A 37 11.40 -6.77 5.42
CA MET A 37 12.38 -6.26 4.46
C MET A 37 13.81 -6.68 4.83
N GLN A 38 14.16 -6.71 6.12
CA GLN A 38 15.47 -7.21 6.55
C GLN A 38 15.67 -8.68 6.19
N GLU A 39 14.66 -9.53 6.41
CA GLU A 39 14.74 -10.94 6.04
C GLU A 39 14.81 -11.14 4.53
N ALA A 40 14.11 -10.31 3.75
CA ALA A 40 14.21 -10.31 2.28
C ALA A 40 15.63 -9.98 1.82
N ILE A 41 16.25 -8.94 2.40
CA ILE A 41 17.65 -8.56 2.12
C ILE A 41 18.60 -9.71 2.46
N ASN A 42 18.48 -10.29 3.66
CA ASN A 42 19.32 -11.41 4.10
C ASN A 42 19.22 -12.62 3.15
N MET A 43 18.02 -12.92 2.64
CA MET A 43 17.82 -14.00 1.66
C MET A 43 18.39 -13.61 0.29
N ALA A 44 18.23 -12.35 -0.13
CA ALA A 44 18.78 -11.85 -1.39
C ALA A 44 20.32 -11.91 -1.42
N ASP A 45 21.01 -11.67 -0.29
CA ASP A 45 22.46 -11.82 -0.19
C ASP A 45 22.93 -13.26 -0.52
N SER A 46 22.11 -14.26 -0.19
CA SER A 46 22.46 -15.68 -0.39
C SER A 46 21.92 -16.26 -1.70
N CYS A 47 20.74 -15.81 -2.14
CA CYS A 47 19.98 -16.43 -3.23
C CYS A 47 19.79 -15.51 -4.45
N GLY A 48 20.26 -14.25 -4.40
CA GLY A 48 20.01 -13.22 -5.41
C GLY A 48 18.63 -12.59 -5.35
N VAL A 49 17.68 -13.20 -4.63
CA VAL A 49 16.32 -12.67 -4.40
C VAL A 49 15.81 -13.11 -3.03
N GLY A 50 15.00 -12.28 -2.40
CA GLY A 50 14.28 -12.60 -1.18
C GLY A 50 12.85 -12.07 -1.25
N VAL A 51 11.88 -12.93 -0.95
CA VAL A 51 10.46 -12.59 -0.92
C VAL A 51 9.91 -12.90 0.46
N VAL A 52 9.26 -11.94 1.11
CA VAL A 52 8.66 -12.13 2.43
C VAL A 52 7.20 -11.70 2.39
N ALA A 53 6.29 -12.64 2.64
CA ALA A 53 4.89 -12.33 2.90
C ALA A 53 4.73 -12.02 4.39
N ALA A 54 4.15 -10.87 4.72
CA ALA A 54 3.85 -10.49 6.10
C ALA A 54 2.35 -10.59 6.35
N ARG A 55 1.95 -11.22 7.47
CA ARG A 55 0.55 -11.40 7.86
C ARG A 55 0.34 -11.01 9.32
N ASN A 56 -0.93 -10.88 9.73
CA ASN A 56 -1.31 -10.60 11.12
C ASN A 56 -0.58 -9.36 11.68
N SER A 57 -0.65 -8.26 10.91
CA SER A 57 0.00 -6.98 11.20
C SER A 57 -0.98 -5.81 11.06
N ASN A 58 -0.51 -4.61 11.36
CA ASN A 58 -1.30 -3.36 11.23
C ASN A 58 -0.73 -2.42 10.15
N HIS A 59 -1.30 -1.22 10.06
CA HIS A 59 -0.83 -0.17 9.15
C HIS A 59 0.68 0.06 9.27
N PHE A 60 1.36 0.05 8.12
CA PHE A 60 2.82 0.06 8.03
C PHE A 60 3.41 1.43 7.65
N GLY A 61 2.56 2.45 7.47
CA GLY A 61 2.98 3.78 7.06
C GLY A 61 3.34 3.88 5.57
N MET A 62 4.42 4.60 5.29
CA MET A 62 4.88 4.90 3.94
C MET A 62 5.75 3.74 3.40
N ALA A 63 5.41 3.20 2.23
CA ALA A 63 6.13 2.08 1.63
C ALA A 63 7.60 2.43 1.34
N ALA A 64 7.89 3.70 1.02
CA ALA A 64 9.24 4.22 0.83
C ALA A 64 10.17 3.97 2.03
N THR A 65 9.64 3.83 3.25
CA THR A 65 10.44 3.51 4.45
C THR A 65 11.21 2.19 4.27
N TYR A 66 10.53 1.17 3.73
CA TYR A 66 11.08 -0.17 3.54
C TYR A 66 11.86 -0.27 2.23
N LEU A 67 11.40 0.40 1.18
CA LEU A 67 12.14 0.51 -0.07
C LEU A 67 13.52 1.13 0.14
N LEU A 68 13.61 2.19 0.94
CA LEU A 68 14.88 2.82 1.27
C LEU A 68 15.78 1.92 2.13
N GLN A 69 15.22 0.96 2.88
CA GLN A 69 16.01 -0.07 3.57
C GLN A 69 16.69 -1.01 2.57
N ALA A 70 15.97 -1.49 1.56
CA ALA A 70 16.54 -2.32 0.50
C ALA A 70 17.57 -1.57 -0.36
N VAL A 71 17.26 -0.33 -0.75
CA VAL A 71 18.17 0.51 -1.54
C VAL A 71 19.49 0.75 -0.81
N ARG A 72 19.46 1.01 0.51
CA ARG A 72 20.68 1.15 1.32
C ARG A 72 21.52 -0.12 1.36
N ALA A 73 20.88 -1.28 1.23
CA ALA A 73 21.56 -2.57 1.10
C ALA A 73 21.98 -2.91 -0.34
N GLY A 74 21.76 -2.01 -1.31
CA GLY A 74 22.16 -2.21 -2.70
C GLY A 74 21.15 -2.98 -3.55
N TYR A 75 19.92 -3.17 -3.07
CA TYR A 75 18.90 -3.96 -3.75
C TYR A 75 17.81 -3.11 -4.40
N PHE A 76 17.37 -3.55 -5.57
CA PHE A 76 16.06 -3.20 -6.10
C PHE A 76 14.96 -3.89 -5.28
N ALA A 77 13.84 -3.21 -5.03
CA ALA A 77 12.76 -3.78 -4.25
C ALA A 77 11.38 -3.34 -4.72
N PHE A 78 10.40 -4.24 -4.53
CA PHE A 78 8.98 -3.93 -4.54
C PHE A 78 8.40 -4.07 -3.13
N VAL A 79 7.38 -3.25 -2.83
CA VAL A 79 6.59 -3.33 -1.60
C VAL A 79 5.11 -3.24 -1.95
N PHE A 80 4.34 -4.18 -1.44
CA PHE A 80 2.90 -4.26 -1.60
C PHE A 80 2.24 -4.35 -0.22
N THR A 81 1.00 -3.87 -0.13
CA THR A 81 0.16 -4.05 1.04
C THR A 81 -1.31 -3.93 0.59
N ASN A 82 -2.24 -4.40 1.41
CA ASN A 82 -3.69 -4.28 1.22
C ASN A 82 -4.26 -3.30 2.25
N ALA A 83 -5.48 -2.80 2.03
CA ALA A 83 -6.14 -1.88 2.95
C ALA A 83 -7.64 -2.16 2.98
N SER A 84 -8.33 -1.50 3.92
CA SER A 84 -9.79 -1.53 3.95
C SER A 84 -10.39 -1.09 2.62
N LYS A 85 -11.49 -1.73 2.25
CA LYS A 85 -12.28 -1.44 1.04
C LYS A 85 -12.57 0.06 0.93
N ALA A 86 -12.14 0.68 -0.16
CA ALA A 86 -12.20 2.13 -0.32
C ALA A 86 -12.48 2.58 -1.75
N MET A 87 -12.04 1.81 -2.75
CA MET A 87 -12.21 2.14 -4.17
C MET A 87 -13.01 1.07 -4.89
N PRO A 88 -13.84 1.44 -5.87
CA PRO A 88 -14.50 0.46 -6.72
C PRO A 88 -13.52 -0.10 -7.75
N PRO A 89 -13.68 -1.36 -8.18
CA PRO A 89 -13.08 -1.80 -9.43
C PRO A 89 -13.64 -0.95 -10.57
N TRP A 90 -12.89 -0.80 -11.66
CA TRP A 90 -13.35 -0.03 -12.81
C TRP A 90 -14.69 -0.58 -13.34
N GLY A 91 -15.66 0.31 -13.56
CA GLY A 91 -17.03 -0.04 -13.93
C GLY A 91 -17.94 -0.39 -12.75
N GLY A 92 -17.40 -0.52 -11.53
CA GLY A 92 -18.16 -0.66 -10.29
C GLY A 92 -18.46 0.67 -9.61
N ARG A 93 -19.30 0.61 -8.56
CA ARG A 93 -19.66 1.77 -7.73
C ARG A 93 -19.41 1.58 -6.24
N GLU A 94 -19.20 0.34 -5.79
CA GLU A 94 -19.01 -0.01 -4.38
C GLU A 94 -17.54 -0.28 -4.08
N GLY A 95 -17.07 0.16 -2.91
CA GLY A 95 -15.70 -0.05 -2.47
C GLY A 95 -15.37 -1.53 -2.31
N LEU A 96 -14.33 -1.98 -3.00
CA LEU A 96 -13.79 -3.34 -2.92
C LEU A 96 -12.26 -3.32 -2.73
N LEU A 97 -11.57 -2.45 -3.47
CA LEU A 97 -10.12 -2.35 -3.49
C LEU A 97 -9.64 -1.38 -2.41
N GLY A 98 -8.48 -1.66 -1.81
CA GLY A 98 -7.82 -0.76 -0.88
C GLY A 98 -7.04 0.37 -1.57
N THR A 99 -6.76 1.45 -0.85
CA THR A 99 -5.90 2.56 -1.33
C THR A 99 -4.42 2.33 -1.06
N SER A 100 -4.04 1.10 -0.74
CA SER A 100 -2.69 0.75 -0.34
C SER A 100 -1.65 1.10 -1.38
N PRO A 101 -0.43 1.49 -0.98
CA PRO A 101 0.58 1.97 -1.92
C PRO A 101 1.28 0.85 -2.70
N PHE A 102 1.51 1.09 -4.00
CA PHE A 102 2.49 0.35 -4.79
C PHE A 102 3.84 1.01 -4.59
N GLY A 103 4.78 0.24 -4.05
CA GLY A 103 6.15 0.68 -3.81
C GLY A 103 7.14 0.02 -4.77
N ALA A 104 8.02 0.80 -5.38
CA ALA A 104 9.18 0.29 -6.12
C ALA A 104 10.40 1.20 -5.91
N ALA A 105 11.59 0.63 -5.76
CA ALA A 105 12.81 1.44 -5.68
C ALA A 105 14.03 0.73 -6.23
N ALA A 106 14.96 1.52 -6.76
CA ALA A 106 16.20 1.06 -7.37
C ALA A 106 17.40 1.89 -6.87
N PRO A 107 18.53 1.26 -6.51
CA PRO A 107 19.77 1.98 -6.24
C PRO A 107 20.30 2.62 -7.54
N ALA A 108 20.98 3.76 -7.41
CA ALA A 108 21.49 4.54 -8.54
C ALA A 108 22.99 4.87 -8.42
N GLY A 109 23.74 4.05 -7.68
CA GLY A 109 25.17 4.24 -7.44
C GLY A 109 25.45 5.57 -6.73
N LYS A 110 26.06 6.52 -7.44
CA LYS A 110 26.39 7.87 -6.91
C LYS A 110 25.22 8.86 -7.01
N LEU A 111 24.17 8.55 -7.75
CA LEU A 111 23.00 9.40 -7.92
C LEU A 111 21.94 9.10 -6.85
N PRO A 112 20.99 10.03 -6.61
CA PRO A 112 19.83 9.73 -5.79
C PRO A 112 19.07 8.50 -6.32
N PRO A 113 18.62 7.59 -5.43
CA PRO A 113 17.92 6.39 -5.86
C PRO A 113 16.56 6.73 -6.47
N PHE A 114 16.10 5.86 -7.36
CA PHE A 114 14.70 5.89 -7.79
C PHE A 114 13.82 5.35 -6.68
N VAL A 115 12.78 6.10 -6.29
CA VAL A 115 11.78 5.67 -5.31
C VAL A 115 10.40 6.09 -5.79
N LEU A 116 9.56 5.11 -6.07
CA LEU A 116 8.14 5.26 -6.34
C LEU A 116 7.36 4.76 -5.13
N ASP A 117 6.55 5.63 -4.55
CA ASP A 117 5.58 5.31 -3.51
C ASP A 117 4.27 6.01 -3.86
N MET A 118 3.29 5.25 -4.33
CA MET A 118 2.04 5.81 -4.85
C MET A 118 0.84 5.01 -4.40
N SER A 119 -0.23 5.71 -4.00
CA SER A 119 -1.56 5.12 -3.89
C SER A 119 -2.14 4.92 -5.29
N PRO A 120 -2.87 3.82 -5.56
CA PRO A 120 -3.61 3.62 -6.79
C PRO A 120 -4.88 4.48 -6.87
N ALA A 121 -5.23 5.24 -5.82
CA ALA A 121 -6.31 6.21 -5.86
C ALA A 121 -5.92 7.45 -6.65
N VAL A 122 -6.85 7.99 -7.45
CA VAL A 122 -6.63 9.23 -8.20
C VAL A 122 -6.40 10.44 -7.28
N ALA A 123 -6.93 10.40 -6.06
CA ALA A 123 -6.72 11.41 -5.05
C ALA A 123 -6.70 10.82 -3.64
N ALA A 124 -5.92 11.42 -2.75
CA ALA A 124 -6.00 11.10 -1.33
C ALA A 124 -7.32 11.63 -0.75
N ARG A 125 -8.04 10.82 0.02
CA ARG A 125 -9.29 11.23 0.71
C ARG A 125 -9.10 12.48 1.59
N GLY A 126 -7.89 12.71 2.11
CA GLY A 126 -7.53 13.94 2.82
C GLY A 126 -7.64 15.21 1.99
N LYS A 127 -7.35 15.14 0.68
CA LYS A 127 -7.53 16.29 -0.25
C LYS A 127 -9.02 16.61 -0.44
N ILE A 128 -9.87 15.59 -0.55
CA ILE A 128 -11.33 15.77 -0.65
C ILE A 128 -11.88 16.40 0.63
N ARG A 129 -11.44 15.95 1.81
CA ARG A 129 -11.80 16.59 3.10
C ARG A 129 -11.36 18.05 3.18
N LEU A 130 -10.22 18.39 2.60
CA LEU A 130 -9.76 19.78 2.58
C LEU A 130 -10.65 20.64 1.67
N ALA A 131 -11.02 20.12 0.50
CA ALA A 131 -11.96 20.80 -0.40
C ALA A 131 -13.33 21.01 0.24
N GLU A 132 -13.88 19.97 0.91
CA GLU A 132 -15.13 20.07 1.69
C GLU A 132 -15.07 21.18 2.74
N LYS A 133 -14.02 21.20 3.56
CA LYS A 133 -13.82 22.26 4.57
C LYS A 133 -13.72 23.67 3.99
N ARG A 134 -13.29 23.81 2.74
CA ARG A 134 -13.17 25.09 2.03
C ARG A 134 -14.42 25.45 1.23
N GLY A 135 -15.40 24.55 1.12
CA GLY A 135 -16.52 24.71 0.21
C GLY A 135 -16.10 24.72 -1.27
N GLU A 136 -14.96 24.09 -1.58
CA GLU A 136 -14.41 24.01 -2.93
C GLU A 136 -14.87 22.71 -3.62
N PRO A 137 -15.14 22.74 -4.94
CA PRO A 137 -15.39 21.52 -5.70
C PRO A 137 -14.11 20.68 -5.83
N ILE A 138 -14.27 19.37 -6.01
CA ILE A 138 -13.18 18.48 -6.44
C ILE A 138 -13.16 18.36 -7.96
N PRO A 139 -11.98 18.06 -8.56
CA PRO A 139 -11.90 17.78 -9.98
C PRO A 139 -12.82 16.64 -10.42
N GLU A 140 -13.37 16.76 -11.63
CA GLU A 140 -14.17 15.71 -12.26
C GLU A 140 -13.35 14.41 -12.38
N GLY A 141 -14.00 13.27 -12.19
CA GLY A 141 -13.36 11.95 -12.23
C GLY A 141 -12.60 11.56 -10.95
N TYR A 142 -12.69 12.34 -9.87
CA TYR A 142 -12.09 11.96 -8.58
C TYR A 142 -12.90 10.92 -7.81
N ALA A 143 -14.23 11.05 -7.83
CA ALA A 143 -15.10 10.28 -6.95
C ALA A 143 -16.47 10.01 -7.56
N LEU A 144 -17.13 9.00 -6.99
CA LEU A 144 -18.56 8.78 -7.12
C LEU A 144 -19.24 9.15 -5.80
N ASP A 145 -20.50 9.57 -5.86
CA ASP A 145 -21.35 9.77 -4.69
C ASP A 145 -21.91 8.44 -4.13
N GLU A 146 -22.78 8.53 -3.13
CA GLU A 146 -23.42 7.38 -2.49
C GLU A 146 -24.35 6.57 -3.42
N ASN A 147 -24.78 7.16 -4.53
CA ASN A 147 -25.61 6.50 -5.54
C ASN A 147 -24.78 5.89 -6.68
N GLY A 148 -23.46 6.15 -6.70
CA GLY A 148 -22.55 5.73 -7.76
C GLY A 148 -22.48 6.69 -8.95
N GLN A 149 -22.94 7.93 -8.80
CA GLN A 149 -22.86 8.95 -9.84
C GLN A 149 -21.57 9.76 -9.71
N VAL A 150 -20.97 10.14 -10.84
CA VAL A 150 -19.79 11.02 -10.86
C VAL A 150 -20.14 12.34 -10.17
N THR A 151 -19.25 12.80 -9.28
CA THR A 151 -19.49 14.03 -8.53
C THR A 151 -18.25 14.89 -8.41
N THR A 152 -18.46 16.21 -8.45
CA THR A 152 -17.48 17.24 -8.09
C THR A 152 -17.79 17.88 -6.73
N ASP A 153 -18.88 17.47 -6.07
CA ASP A 153 -19.22 17.92 -4.72
C ASP A 153 -18.42 17.13 -3.69
N ALA A 154 -17.58 17.84 -2.92
CA ALA A 154 -16.69 17.20 -1.96
C ALA A 154 -17.45 16.47 -0.84
N THR A 155 -18.62 16.96 -0.44
CA THR A 155 -19.44 16.36 0.63
C THR A 155 -20.05 15.03 0.16
N ALA A 156 -20.60 15.00 -1.05
CA ALA A 156 -21.12 13.81 -1.70
C ALA A 156 -20.00 12.78 -1.95
N ALA A 157 -18.83 13.24 -2.42
CA ALA A 157 -17.66 12.39 -2.61
C ALA A 157 -17.18 11.73 -1.31
N LEU A 158 -17.28 12.41 -0.17
CA LEU A 158 -16.91 11.83 1.12
C LEU A 158 -17.87 10.74 1.61
N ARG A 159 -19.13 10.76 1.15
CA ARG A 159 -20.13 9.70 1.39
C ARG A 159 -20.04 8.54 0.40
N GLY A 160 -19.49 8.77 -0.79
CA GLY A 160 -19.24 7.73 -1.78
C GLY A 160 -17.80 7.20 -1.76
N VAL A 161 -17.23 7.01 -2.95
CA VAL A 161 -15.95 6.33 -3.15
C VAL A 161 -15.00 7.14 -4.04
N VAL A 162 -13.70 6.98 -3.80
CA VAL A 162 -12.65 7.57 -4.64
C VAL A 162 -12.31 6.60 -5.77
N LEU A 163 -12.08 7.12 -6.97
CA LEU A 163 -11.79 6.31 -8.15
C LEU A 163 -10.30 5.92 -8.26
N PRO A 164 -10.00 4.76 -8.87
CA PRO A 164 -8.63 4.40 -9.23
C PRO A 164 -8.03 5.37 -10.26
N MET A 165 -6.73 5.66 -10.13
CA MET A 165 -6.00 6.45 -11.12
C MET A 165 -5.95 5.75 -12.48
N GLY A 166 -5.95 6.50 -13.59
CA GLY A 166 -5.80 5.90 -14.92
C GLY A 166 -6.90 4.88 -15.29
N GLY A 167 -8.06 4.95 -14.65
CA GLY A 167 -9.22 4.10 -14.93
C GLY A 167 -8.93 2.61 -14.76
N TYR A 168 -9.22 1.81 -15.80
CA TYR A 168 -9.05 0.36 -15.78
C TYR A 168 -7.60 -0.08 -15.47
N LYS A 169 -6.59 0.74 -15.80
CA LYS A 169 -5.18 0.41 -15.52
C LYS A 169 -4.86 0.47 -14.03
N GLY A 170 -5.24 1.56 -13.33
CA GLY A 170 -5.02 1.65 -11.88
C GLY A 170 -5.93 0.71 -11.11
N SER A 171 -7.15 0.45 -11.62
CA SER A 171 -8.00 -0.61 -11.05
C SER A 171 -7.33 -1.98 -11.14
N GLY A 172 -6.76 -2.34 -12.29
CA GLY A 172 -6.03 -3.60 -12.46
C GLY A 172 -4.78 -3.68 -11.58
N LEU A 173 -4.02 -2.58 -11.47
CA LEU A 173 -2.87 -2.49 -10.58
C LEU A 173 -3.28 -2.71 -9.12
N SER A 174 -4.34 -2.04 -8.66
CA SER A 174 -4.84 -2.19 -7.30
C SER A 174 -5.34 -3.61 -7.02
N MET A 175 -5.97 -4.26 -8.00
CA MET A 175 -6.39 -5.67 -7.87
C MET A 175 -5.19 -6.62 -7.75
N LEU A 176 -4.13 -6.41 -8.52
CA LEU A 176 -2.88 -7.18 -8.38
C LEU A 176 -2.29 -7.02 -6.97
N MET A 177 -2.33 -5.80 -6.43
CA MET A 177 -1.81 -5.55 -5.08
C MET A 177 -2.59 -6.28 -4.00
N GLU A 178 -3.93 -6.30 -4.08
CA GLU A 178 -4.77 -7.09 -3.17
C GLU A 178 -4.40 -8.58 -3.25
N ILE A 179 -4.23 -9.13 -4.46
CA ILE A 179 -3.85 -10.54 -4.66
C ILE A 179 -2.48 -10.86 -4.05
N LEU A 180 -1.51 -9.95 -4.17
CA LEU A 180 -0.15 -10.16 -3.66
C LEU A 180 -0.04 -9.95 -2.15
N ALA A 181 -0.86 -9.07 -1.57
CA ALA A 181 -0.76 -8.68 -0.16
C ALA A 181 -1.77 -9.37 0.76
N GLY A 182 -2.81 -10.01 0.22
CA GLY A 182 -3.73 -10.89 0.95
C GLY A 182 -5.09 -10.28 1.24
#